data_AF-A0A835I197-F1
#
_entry.id   AF-A0A835I197-F1
#
_cell.length_a   1.000
_cell.length_b   1.000
_cell.length_c   1.000
_cell.angle_alpha   90.00
_cell.angle_beta   90.00
_cell.angle_gamma   90.00
#
_symmetry.space_group_name_H-M   'P 1'
#
loop_
_entity.id
_entity.type
_entity.pdbx_description
1 polymer ?
#
loop_
_entity_poly.entity_id
_entity_poly.type
_entity_poly.pdbx_seq_one_letter_code
_entity_poly.pdbx_strand_id
1 'polypeptide(L)'
;MDKPRPAGPSGYERGYGQDQNYFHGNFSNPRGTIVNSRSAPSYNEMWKEQNYRAQERVEFFTVKQNFELSDIMKNPVILALSLEKRIIPRCNVLEILYSNGLIGRLNAGLVTSALTLNEEKFIEKYVTNYQVTVPEMV
;
A
#
# COMPACT_ATOMS: atom_id res chain seq x y z
N MET A 1 18.81 56.78 -0.72
CA MET A 1 17.34 56.84 -0.86
C MET A 1 16.90 55.54 -1.51
N ASP A 2 16.68 54.51 -0.70
CA ASP A 2 16.27 53.18 -1.17
C ASP A 2 14.74 53.10 -1.25
N LYS A 3 14.22 52.81 -2.44
CA LYS A 3 12.78 52.63 -2.67
C LYS A 3 12.37 51.23 -2.18
N PRO A 4 11.36 51.07 -1.32
CA PRO A 4 10.94 49.74 -0.87
C PRO A 4 10.31 48.98 -2.05
N ARG A 5 10.51 47.65 -2.06
CA ARG A 5 9.91 46.76 -3.06
C ARG A 5 8.39 46.68 -2.82
N PRO A 6 7.57 46.61 -3.88
CA PRO A 6 6.12 46.54 -3.74
C PRO A 6 5.68 45.25 -3.05
N ALA A 7 4.67 45.35 -2.19
CA ALA A 7 4.07 44.20 -1.54
C ALA A 7 3.35 43.30 -2.56
N GLY A 8 3.52 41.99 -2.43
CA GLY A 8 2.73 41.01 -3.20
C GLY A 8 1.25 41.07 -2.81
N PRO A 9 0.34 40.56 -3.67
CA PRO A 9 -1.09 40.64 -3.43
C PRO A 9 -1.48 39.92 -2.14
N SER A 10 -2.39 40.54 -1.39
CA SER A 10 -2.84 40.09 -0.08
C SER A 10 -3.61 38.76 -0.20
N GLY A 11 -3.07 37.69 0.37
CA GLY A 11 -3.69 36.38 0.35
C GLY A 11 -4.77 36.23 1.42
N TYR A 12 -6.02 36.61 1.13
CA TYR A 12 -7.18 36.17 1.92
C TYR A 12 -8.48 35.92 1.14
N GLU A 13 -8.48 35.89 -0.19
CA GLU A 13 -9.66 35.44 -0.94
C GLU A 13 -9.61 33.92 -1.20
N ARG A 14 -9.94 33.14 -0.16
CA ARG A 14 -10.31 31.73 -0.30
C ARG A 14 -11.83 31.64 -0.45
N GLY A 15 -12.31 31.56 -1.68
CA GLY A 15 -13.66 31.11 -2.02
C GLY A 15 -13.58 29.82 -2.84
N TYR A 16 -13.98 28.68 -2.26
CA TYR A 16 -14.28 27.47 -3.03
C TYR A 16 -15.75 27.54 -3.44
N GLY A 17 -16.01 27.79 -4.72
CA GLY A 17 -17.37 27.93 -5.21
C GLY A 17 -17.45 27.87 -6.74
N GLN A 18 -17.34 26.65 -7.28
CA GLN A 18 -17.98 26.20 -8.51
C GLN A 18 -17.78 27.03 -9.79
N ASP A 19 -16.79 26.67 -10.61
CA ASP A 19 -16.82 26.97 -12.05
C ASP A 19 -16.23 25.79 -12.85
N GLN A 20 -17.03 25.19 -13.73
CA GLN A 20 -16.66 24.04 -14.58
C GLN A 20 -15.90 24.44 -15.86
N ASN A 21 -15.58 25.72 -16.08
CA ASN A 21 -15.00 26.23 -17.33
C ASN A 21 -13.65 26.96 -17.15
N TYR A 22 -12.76 26.44 -16.29
CA TYR A 22 -11.36 26.93 -16.26
C TYR A 22 -10.56 26.33 -17.43
N PHE A 23 -10.75 26.86 -18.64
CA PHE A 23 -9.83 26.67 -19.74
C PHE A 23 -8.51 27.37 -19.42
N HIS A 24 -7.48 26.61 -19.04
CA HIS A 24 -6.11 27.10 -18.96
C HIS A 24 -5.56 27.32 -20.38
N GLY A 25 -5.03 28.51 -20.62
CA GLY A 25 -4.67 29.03 -21.95
C GLY A 25 -3.58 28.23 -22.69
N ASN A 26 -3.73 28.22 -24.01
CA ASN A 26 -2.71 27.82 -24.97
C ASN A 26 -1.54 28.81 -24.95
N PHE A 27 -0.36 28.35 -24.54
CA PHE A 27 0.90 29.05 -24.79
C PHE A 27 1.74 28.24 -25.78
N SER A 28 1.76 28.72 -27.02
CA SER A 28 2.63 28.24 -28.08
C SER A 28 4.09 28.47 -27.69
N ASN A 29 4.84 27.41 -27.39
CA ASN A 29 6.30 27.50 -27.25
C ASN A 29 6.98 26.52 -28.22
N PRO A 30 7.77 26.99 -29.20
CA PRO A 30 8.48 26.12 -30.11
C PRO A 30 9.79 25.60 -29.49
N ARG A 31 10.02 24.29 -29.70
CA ARG A 31 11.29 23.54 -29.63
C ARG A 31 11.92 23.28 -28.26
N GLY A 32 11.86 21.99 -27.88
CA GLY A 32 13.05 21.27 -27.42
C GLY A 32 13.14 20.98 -25.92
N THR A 33 12.22 20.18 -25.36
CA THR A 33 12.50 19.34 -24.18
C THR A 33 11.49 18.20 -24.18
N ILE A 34 11.96 16.94 -24.23
CA ILE A 34 11.11 15.78 -23.93
C ILE A 34 10.87 15.84 -22.42
N VAL A 35 9.81 16.55 -22.02
CA VAL A 35 9.30 16.47 -20.66
C VAL A 35 8.60 15.12 -20.58
N ASN A 36 9.09 14.22 -19.74
CA ASN A 36 8.30 13.07 -19.36
C ASN A 36 7.07 13.64 -18.63
N SER A 37 5.96 13.80 -19.35
CA SER A 37 4.75 14.45 -18.86
C SER A 37 4.26 13.66 -17.66
N ARG A 38 4.58 14.14 -16.45
CA ARG A 38 4.03 13.66 -15.19
C ARG A 38 2.57 14.10 -15.07
N SER A 39 1.76 13.82 -16.08
CA SER A 39 0.31 13.97 -15.98
C SER A 39 -0.14 12.99 -14.90
N ALA A 40 -0.71 13.49 -13.82
CA ALA A 40 -1.29 12.64 -12.80
C ALA A 40 -2.35 11.74 -13.46
N PRO A 41 -2.40 10.43 -13.14
CA PRO A 41 -3.41 9.53 -13.69
C PRO A 41 -4.81 10.11 -13.52
N SER A 42 -5.66 9.91 -14.52
CA SER A 42 -7.05 10.33 -14.43
C SER A 42 -7.73 9.68 -13.23
N TYR A 43 -8.69 10.35 -12.59
CA TYR A 43 -9.43 9.79 -11.45
C TYR A 43 -9.97 8.38 -11.74
N ASN A 44 -10.48 8.16 -12.95
CA ASN A 44 -10.97 6.86 -13.39
C ASN A 44 -9.86 5.80 -13.47
N GLU A 45 -8.65 6.18 -13.89
CA GLU A 45 -7.50 5.27 -13.94
C GLU A 45 -6.98 4.97 -12.53
N MET A 46 -6.89 5.98 -11.67
CA MET A 46 -6.50 5.83 -10.28
C MET A 46 -7.48 4.92 -9.52
N TRP A 47 -8.79 5.10 -9.72
CA TRP A 47 -9.82 4.28 -9.08
C TRP A 47 -9.79 2.84 -9.58
N LYS A 48 -9.60 2.63 -10.89
CA LYS A 48 -9.40 1.29 -11.47
C LYS A 48 -8.17 0.59 -10.89
N GLU A 49 -7.04 1.29 -10.80
CA GLU A 49 -5.79 0.74 -10.27
C GLU A 49 -5.93 0.37 -8.79
N GLN A 50 -6.52 1.22 -7.97
CA GLN A 50 -6.76 0.92 -6.56
C GLN A 50 -7.67 -0.29 -6.37
N ASN A 51 -8.75 -0.40 -7.16
CA ASN A 51 -9.65 -1.54 -7.13
C ASN A 51 -8.96 -2.84 -7.54
N TYR A 52 -8.17 -2.81 -8.61
CA TYR A 52 -7.40 -3.97 -9.07
C TYR A 52 -6.43 -4.47 -7.98
N ARG A 53 -5.69 -3.53 -7.37
CA ARG A 53 -4.73 -3.86 -6.29
C ARG A 53 -5.41 -4.39 -5.03
N ALA A 54 -6.63 -3.98 -4.75
CA ALA A 54 -7.41 -4.52 -3.63
C ALA A 54 -7.92 -5.93 -3.95
N GLN A 55 -8.39 -6.16 -5.19
CA GLN A 55 -8.85 -7.46 -5.66
C GLN A 55 -7.73 -8.51 -5.61
N GLU A 56 -6.53 -8.19 -6.07
CA GLU A 56 -5.37 -9.10 -6.03
C GLU A 56 -5.04 -9.59 -4.62
N ARG A 57 -5.13 -8.71 -3.61
CA ARG A 57 -4.88 -9.07 -2.21
C ARG A 57 -5.99 -9.96 -1.65
N VAL A 58 -7.24 -9.66 -1.99
CA VAL A 58 -8.38 -10.49 -1.61
C VAL A 58 -8.28 -11.88 -2.25
N GLU A 59 -7.89 -11.95 -3.53
CA GLU A 59 -7.66 -13.21 -4.25
C GLU A 59 -6.53 -14.01 -3.59
N PHE A 60 -5.43 -13.37 -3.20
CA PHE A 60 -4.36 -14.05 -2.47
C PHE A 60 -4.89 -14.71 -1.19
N PHE A 61 -5.62 -13.98 -0.34
CA PHE A 61 -6.13 -14.58 0.90
C PHE A 61 -7.20 -15.65 0.68
N THR A 62 -8.08 -15.47 -0.29
CA THR A 62 -9.17 -16.41 -0.54
C THR A 62 -8.74 -17.66 -1.31
N VAL A 63 -7.90 -17.50 -2.33
CA VAL A 63 -7.48 -18.59 -3.23
C VAL A 63 -6.18 -19.24 -2.77
N LYS A 64 -5.18 -18.48 -2.31
CA LYS A 64 -3.89 -19.06 -1.89
C LYS A 64 -3.90 -19.51 -0.44
N GLN A 65 -4.49 -18.71 0.45
CA GLN A 65 -4.51 -19.00 1.90
C GLN A 65 -5.79 -19.70 2.37
N ASN A 66 -6.75 -19.95 1.46
CA ASN A 66 -8.05 -20.57 1.75
C ASN A 66 -8.84 -19.88 2.87
N PHE A 67 -8.73 -18.56 2.99
CA PHE A 67 -9.50 -17.78 3.96
C PHE A 67 -10.86 -17.37 3.40
N GLU A 68 -11.88 -17.34 4.26
CA GLU A 68 -13.16 -16.77 3.86
C GLU A 68 -13.07 -15.24 3.78
N LEU A 69 -13.87 -14.65 2.91
CA LEU A 69 -14.07 -13.20 2.86
C LEU A 69 -14.51 -12.64 4.23
N SER A 70 -15.35 -13.39 4.94
CA SER A 70 -15.83 -13.05 6.29
C SER A 70 -14.67 -12.84 7.28
N ASP A 71 -13.58 -13.59 7.15
CA ASP A 71 -12.41 -13.48 8.00
C ASP A 71 -11.53 -12.29 7.61
N ILE A 72 -11.39 -12.01 6.32
CA ILE A 72 -10.64 -10.85 5.82
C ILE A 72 -11.31 -9.55 6.26
N MET A 73 -12.65 -9.50 6.20
CA MET A 73 -13.44 -8.33 6.59
C MET A 73 -13.33 -7.99 8.09
N LYS A 74 -12.90 -8.93 8.94
CA LYS A 74 -12.63 -8.64 10.36
C LYS A 74 -11.42 -7.72 10.53
N ASN A 75 -10.48 -7.72 9.59
CA ASN A 75 -9.25 -6.93 9.66
C ASN A 75 -8.86 -6.35 8.29
N PRO A 76 -9.64 -5.40 7.74
CA PRO A 76 -9.41 -4.85 6.41
C PRO A 76 -8.05 -4.14 6.27
N VAL A 77 -7.44 -3.75 7.41
CA VAL A 77 -6.10 -3.14 7.45
C VAL A 77 -5.02 -4.02 6.83
N ILE A 78 -5.17 -5.36 6.86
CA ILE A 78 -4.20 -6.26 6.22
C ILE A 78 -4.16 -6.07 4.71
N LEU A 79 -5.28 -5.65 4.10
CA LEU A 79 -5.35 -5.35 2.68
C LEU A 79 -4.63 -4.05 2.33
N ALA A 80 -4.23 -3.21 3.30
CA ALA A 80 -3.42 -2.03 3.02
C ALA A 80 -1.90 -2.32 2.96
N LEU A 81 -1.48 -3.51 3.41
CA LEU A 81 -0.07 -3.91 3.45
C LEU A 81 0.46 -4.26 2.04
N SER A 82 1.78 -4.18 1.87
CA SER A 82 2.44 -4.58 0.63
C SER A 82 2.42 -6.09 0.47
N LEU A 83 1.86 -6.56 -0.65
CA LEU A 83 1.75 -7.98 -0.96
C LEU A 83 3.14 -8.64 -1.03
N GLU A 84 4.00 -8.15 -1.92
CA GLU A 84 5.34 -8.69 -2.18
C GLU A 84 6.30 -8.48 -1.01
N LYS A 85 6.27 -7.33 -0.34
CA LYS A 85 7.27 -7.00 0.69
C LYS A 85 6.91 -7.50 2.07
N ARG A 86 5.63 -7.76 2.36
CA ARG A 86 5.18 -8.06 3.73
C ARG A 86 4.23 -9.24 3.83
N ILE A 87 3.22 -9.33 2.97
CA ILE A 87 2.23 -10.40 3.07
C ILE A 87 2.84 -11.74 2.69
N ILE A 88 3.41 -11.84 1.48
CA ILE A 88 3.98 -13.09 0.96
C ILE A 88 5.12 -13.61 1.85
N PRO A 89 6.16 -12.82 2.20
CA PRO A 89 7.28 -13.34 2.99
C PRO A 89 6.84 -13.89 4.35
N ARG A 90 5.88 -13.22 5.01
CA ARG A 90 5.39 -13.63 6.32
C ARG A 90 4.46 -14.83 6.26
N CYS A 91 3.62 -14.93 5.23
CA CYS A 91 2.77 -16.12 5.03
C CYS A 91 3.63 -17.35 4.75
N ASN A 92 4.69 -17.23 3.95
CA ASN A 92 5.62 -18.32 3.67
C ASN A 92 6.27 -18.87 4.95
N VAL A 93 6.76 -17.99 5.84
CA VAL A 93 7.31 -18.40 7.14
C VAL A 93 6.27 -19.16 7.97
N LEU A 94 5.02 -18.68 8.01
CA LEU A 94 3.95 -19.37 8.74
C LEU A 94 3.60 -20.73 8.10
N GLU A 95 3.60 -20.84 6.79
CA GLU A 95 3.38 -22.11 6.07
C GLU A 95 4.50 -23.13 6.35
N ILE A 96 5.76 -22.68 6.38
CA ILE A 96 6.90 -23.52 6.76
C ILE A 96 6.73 -24.01 8.20
N LEU A 97 6.41 -23.10 9.13
CA LEU A 97 6.17 -23.47 10.54
C LEU A 97 5.01 -24.45 10.71
N TYR A 98 3.91 -24.24 9.96
CA TYR A 98 2.75 -25.13 9.99
C TYR A 98 3.09 -26.51 9.44
N SER A 99 3.81 -26.57 8.31
CA SER A 99 4.23 -27.82 7.67
C SER A 99 5.20 -28.63 8.55
N ASN A 100 6.00 -27.95 9.37
CA ASN A 100 6.89 -28.57 10.36
C ASN A 100 6.16 -28.92 11.68
N GLY A 101 4.87 -28.65 11.81
CA GLY A 101 4.09 -28.94 13.03
C GLY A 101 4.44 -28.05 14.23
N LEU A 102 5.13 -26.93 14.00
CA LEU A 102 5.59 -26.02 15.05
C LEU A 102 4.51 -25.05 15.52
N ILE A 103 3.45 -24.88 14.70
CA ILE A 103 2.26 -24.12 15.03
C ILE A 103 1.00 -24.97 14.77
N GLY A 104 0.00 -24.86 15.64
CA GLY A 104 -1.14 -25.77 15.63
C GLY A 104 -2.14 -25.58 14.49
N ARG A 105 -2.43 -24.33 14.08
CA ARG A 105 -3.35 -24.05 12.98
C ARG A 105 -3.03 -22.74 12.28
N LEU A 106 -2.94 -22.76 10.96
CA LEU A 106 -2.91 -21.56 10.13
C LEU A 106 -4.36 -21.06 9.96
N ASN A 107 -4.76 -20.07 10.77
CA ASN A 107 -6.07 -19.43 10.66
C ASN A 107 -5.91 -17.92 10.40
N ALA A 108 -7.00 -17.29 9.96
CA ALA A 108 -6.99 -15.87 9.62
C ALA A 108 -6.57 -14.97 10.80
N GLY A 109 -6.88 -15.35 12.04
CA GLY A 109 -6.48 -14.62 13.24
C GLY A 109 -4.96 -14.61 13.45
N LEU A 110 -4.32 -15.78 13.34
CA LEU A 110 -2.87 -15.92 13.44
C LEU A 110 -2.17 -15.13 12.31
N VAL A 111 -2.62 -15.30 11.07
CA VAL A 111 -2.04 -14.59 9.92
C VAL A 111 -2.20 -13.09 10.06
N THR A 112 -3.39 -12.60 10.41
CA THR A 112 -3.60 -11.17 10.65
C THR A 112 -2.67 -10.65 11.76
N SER A 113 -2.56 -11.39 12.87
CA SER A 113 -1.66 -11.02 13.97
C SER A 113 -0.21 -10.94 13.48
N ALA A 114 0.27 -11.95 12.76
CA ALA A 114 1.62 -11.97 12.22
C ALA A 114 1.89 -10.84 11.22
N LEU A 115 0.90 -10.48 10.39
CA LEU A 115 1.01 -9.40 9.41
C LEU A 115 1.03 -8.01 10.06
N THR A 116 0.38 -7.83 11.21
CA THR A 116 0.29 -6.54 11.93
C THR A 116 1.49 -6.27 12.83
N LEU A 117 2.22 -7.30 13.27
CA LEU A 117 3.46 -7.12 14.06
C LEU A 117 4.49 -6.25 13.33
N ASN A 118 5.27 -5.47 14.08
CA ASN A 118 6.48 -4.87 13.51
C ASN A 118 7.48 -5.98 13.11
N GLU A 119 8.49 -5.62 12.33
CA GLU A 119 9.45 -6.58 11.78
C GLU A 119 10.24 -7.30 12.87
N GLU A 120 10.76 -6.56 13.86
CA GLU A 120 11.52 -7.11 14.98
C GLU A 120 10.73 -8.17 15.77
N LYS A 121 9.49 -7.85 16.18
CA LYS A 121 8.66 -8.82 16.92
C LYS A 121 8.24 -10.00 16.07
N PHE A 122 8.08 -9.82 14.75
CA PHE A 122 7.79 -10.92 13.85
C PHE A 122 8.96 -11.90 13.80
N ILE A 123 10.19 -11.39 13.62
CA ILE A 123 11.42 -12.19 13.56
C ILE A 123 11.62 -12.92 14.88
N GLU A 124 11.57 -12.21 16.01
CA GLU A 124 11.75 -12.80 17.34
C GLU A 124 10.75 -13.95 17.56
N LYS A 125 9.47 -13.72 17.25
CA LYS A 125 8.41 -14.68 17.53
C LYS A 125 8.41 -15.89 16.60
N TYR A 126 8.58 -15.68 15.30
CA TYR A 126 8.35 -16.72 14.27
C TYR A 126 9.61 -17.20 13.56
N VAL A 127 10.73 -16.46 13.61
CA VAL A 127 11.98 -16.85 12.95
C VAL A 127 12.98 -17.33 14.00
N THR A 128 13.37 -16.48 14.94
CA THR A 128 14.43 -16.79 15.92
C THR A 128 14.11 -18.01 16.78
N ASN A 129 12.87 -18.13 17.26
CA ASN A 129 12.45 -19.27 18.09
C ASN A 129 12.49 -20.63 17.36
N TYR A 130 12.48 -20.61 16.03
CA TYR A 130 12.38 -21.81 15.21
C TYR A 130 13.57 -22.00 14.27
N GLN A 131 14.53 -21.07 14.27
CA GLN A 131 15.74 -21.11 13.45
C GLN A 131 16.62 -22.33 13.74
N VAL A 132 16.60 -22.81 14.98
CA VAL A 132 17.33 -24.03 15.38
C VAL A 132 16.67 -25.30 14.82
N THR A 133 15.35 -25.26 14.59
CA THR A 133 14.56 -26.42 14.15
C THR A 133 14.37 -26.47 12.64
N VAL A 134 14.34 -25.32 11.98
CA VAL A 134 14.15 -25.21 10.52
C VAL A 134 15.24 -24.30 9.94
N PRO A 135 16.37 -24.87 9.47
CA PRO A 135 17.48 -24.10 8.92
C PRO A 135 17.16 -23.41 7.58
N GLU A 136 16.03 -23.73 6.94
CA GLU A 136 15.57 -23.13 5.67
C GLU A 136 14.92 -21.73 5.84
N MET A 137 14.89 -21.19 7.07
CA MET A 137 14.23 -19.91 7.38
C MET A 137 15.14 -18.67 7.22
N VAL A 138 16.26 -18.78 6.50
CA VAL A 138 17.26 -17.71 6.25
C VAL A 138 17.31 -17.33 4.78
#